data_AF-A0AAD1ZL86-F1
#
_entry.id   AF-A0AAD1ZL86-F1
#
_cell.length_a   1.000
_cell.length_b   1.000
_cell.length_c   1.000
_cell.angle_alpha   90.00
_cell.angle_beta   90.00
_cell.angle_gamma   90.00
#
_symmetry.space_group_name_H-M   'P 1'
#
loop_
_entity.id
_entity.type
_entity.pdbx_description
1 polymer ?
#
loop_
_entity_poly.entity_id
_entity_poly.type
_entity_poly.pdbx_seq_one_letter_code
_entity_poly.pdbx_strand_id
1 'polypeptide(L)'
;MGKFLILTFMFCALVIGMAMPKAYANAQEHARFQNLYLGKETTTSIQLFVQDKLGGQNPTVWEVARCNFTSNSATSFGQVRVLDDLVTAGPDRNSEIVGRAQGLITSSDFHESALTMNLNFVFTSGNYNGSTLCMLGRNPLGNQYRELAIVGGTGVFRMARGYTITNTYSYDVETSYGVLEYNIYVAYVDASQADE
;
A
#
# COMPACT_ATOMS: atom_id res chain seq x y z
N MET A 1 32.77 -18.57 -45.47
CA MET A 1 32.23 -18.27 -44.12
C MET A 1 32.74 -16.91 -43.62
N GLY A 2 32.26 -15.77 -44.17
CA GLY A 2 32.83 -14.48 -43.72
C GLY A 2 32.23 -13.20 -44.32
N LYS A 3 30.99 -13.20 -44.82
CA LYS A 3 30.34 -11.98 -45.34
C LYS A 3 28.91 -11.73 -44.85
N PHE A 4 28.33 -12.65 -44.08
CA PHE A 4 26.97 -12.51 -43.53
C PHE A 4 26.93 -12.00 -42.07
N LEU A 5 28.07 -11.88 -41.39
CA LEU A 5 28.13 -11.50 -39.97
C LEU A 5 28.25 -9.99 -39.73
N ILE A 6 28.59 -9.20 -40.76
CA ILE A 6 28.84 -7.75 -40.63
C ILE A 6 27.55 -6.93 -40.86
N LEU A 7 26.55 -7.47 -41.55
CA LEU A 7 25.34 -6.71 -41.90
C LEU A 7 24.32 -6.63 -40.75
N THR A 8 24.33 -7.57 -39.80
CA THR A 8 23.42 -7.57 -38.64
C THR A 8 23.87 -6.61 -37.53
N PHE A 9 25.16 -6.28 -37.46
CA PHE A 9 25.69 -5.34 -36.46
C PHE A 9 25.43 -3.87 -36.83
N MET A 10 25.21 -3.56 -38.12
CA MET A 10 24.95 -2.19 -38.57
C MET A 10 23.49 -1.75 -38.41
N PHE A 11 22.55 -2.69 -38.20
CA PHE A 11 21.15 -2.39 -37.89
C PHE A 11 20.89 -2.27 -36.38
N CYS A 12 21.74 -2.85 -35.53
CA CYS A 12 21.68 -2.65 -34.07
C CYS A 12 22.23 -1.29 -33.62
N ALA A 13 22.99 -0.58 -34.45
CA ALA A 13 23.51 0.76 -34.13
C ALA A 13 22.50 1.90 -34.34
N LEU A 14 21.34 1.64 -34.97
CA LEU A 14 20.30 2.66 -35.21
C LEU A 14 19.17 2.65 -34.16
N VAL A 15 19.25 1.75 -33.18
CA VAL A 15 18.38 1.74 -31.98
C VAL A 15 19.21 2.03 -30.73
N ILE A 16 20.32 2.76 -30.88
CA ILE A 16 20.98 3.41 -29.75
C ILE A 16 20.09 4.60 -29.41
N GLY A 17 19.40 4.49 -28.28
CA GLY A 17 18.32 5.36 -27.88
C GLY A 17 18.61 6.84 -28.09
N MET A 18 17.62 7.52 -28.66
CA MET A 18 17.37 8.89 -28.25
C MET A 18 17.06 8.82 -26.76
N ALA A 19 18.11 8.84 -25.93
CA ALA A 19 17.98 9.18 -24.53
C ALA A 19 17.33 10.56 -24.55
N MET A 20 16.02 10.61 -24.25
CA MET A 20 15.33 11.88 -24.12
C MET A 20 16.19 12.73 -23.19
N PRO A 21 16.54 13.97 -23.57
CA PRO A 21 17.28 14.84 -22.67
C PRO A 21 16.55 14.86 -21.33
N LYS A 22 17.25 14.70 -20.20
CA LYS A 22 16.61 14.73 -18.87
C LYS A 22 15.68 15.95 -18.70
N ALA A 23 16.04 17.07 -19.32
CA ALA A 23 15.21 18.28 -19.37
C ALA A 23 13.83 18.07 -20.04
N TYR A 24 13.74 17.24 -21.07
CA TYR A 24 12.50 16.92 -21.78
C TYR A 24 11.58 16.02 -20.95
N ALA A 25 12.13 14.95 -20.35
CA ALA A 25 11.37 14.09 -19.43
C ALA A 25 10.83 14.88 -18.22
N ASN A 26 11.63 15.82 -17.69
CA ASN A 26 11.20 16.68 -16.59
C ASN A 26 10.09 17.66 -17.00
N ALA A 27 10.13 18.20 -18.23
CA ALA A 27 9.08 19.09 -18.74
C ALA A 27 7.76 18.36 -18.97
N GLN A 28 7.81 17.14 -19.50
CA GLN A 28 6.64 16.29 -19.70
C GLN A 28 5.97 15.90 -18.38
N GLU A 29 6.75 15.43 -17.40
CA GLU A 29 6.21 15.10 -16.07
C GLU A 29 5.68 16.34 -15.34
N HIS A 30 6.30 17.51 -15.52
CA HIS A 30 5.75 18.75 -14.99
C HIS A 30 4.39 19.09 -15.60
N ALA A 31 4.25 19.01 -16.93
CA ALA A 31 2.97 19.23 -17.61
C ALA A 31 1.90 18.24 -17.14
N ARG A 32 2.25 16.95 -17.02
CA ARG A 32 1.37 15.92 -16.48
C ARG A 32 0.92 16.22 -15.06
N PHE A 33 1.84 16.65 -14.20
CA PHE A 33 1.50 17.06 -12.84
C PHE A 33 0.54 18.27 -12.83
N GLN A 34 0.76 19.29 -13.68
CA GLN A 34 -0.15 20.43 -13.78
C GLN A 34 -1.55 19.99 -14.23
N ASN A 35 -1.65 19.08 -15.21
CA ASN A 35 -2.93 18.54 -15.67
C ASN A 35 -3.65 17.78 -14.54
N LEU A 36 -2.93 16.97 -13.75
CA LEU A 36 -3.49 16.29 -12.59
C LEU A 36 -3.92 17.27 -11.49
N TYR A 37 -3.11 18.29 -11.22
CA TYR A 37 -3.40 19.28 -10.18
C TYR A 37 -4.64 20.11 -10.50
N LEU A 38 -4.87 20.41 -11.79
CA LEU A 38 -6.06 21.10 -12.28
C LEU A 38 -7.23 20.15 -12.57
N GLY A 39 -6.99 18.84 -12.50
CA GLY A 39 -7.98 17.80 -12.79
C GLY A 39 -9.12 17.80 -11.78
N LYS A 40 -10.30 17.36 -12.24
CA LYS A 40 -11.47 17.24 -11.38
C LYS A 40 -11.32 16.02 -10.46
N GLU A 41 -11.54 16.23 -9.18
CA GLU A 41 -11.58 15.14 -8.22
C GLU A 41 -12.82 14.25 -8.42
N THR A 42 -12.60 12.96 -8.22
CA THR A 42 -13.63 11.93 -8.09
C THR A 42 -13.49 11.24 -6.74
N THR A 43 -14.51 10.49 -6.34
CA THR A 43 -14.53 9.76 -5.06
C THR A 43 -14.93 8.31 -5.25
N THR A 44 -14.45 7.45 -4.36
CA THR A 44 -14.90 6.06 -4.28
C THR A 44 -14.82 5.55 -2.84
N SER A 45 -15.51 4.43 -2.60
CA SER A 45 -15.45 3.68 -1.35
C SER A 45 -15.06 2.25 -1.65
N ILE A 46 -14.09 1.71 -0.91
CA ILE A 46 -13.55 0.36 -1.11
C ILE A 46 -13.67 -0.39 0.21
N GLN A 47 -14.36 -1.51 0.20
CA GLN A 47 -14.37 -2.47 1.31
C GLN A 47 -13.40 -3.61 1.00
N LEU A 48 -12.56 -3.96 1.96
CA LEU A 48 -11.59 -5.05 1.84
C LEU A 48 -11.29 -5.67 3.21
N PHE A 49 -10.70 -6.86 3.18
CA PHE A 49 -10.32 -7.61 4.38
C PHE A 49 -8.83 -7.93 4.36
N VAL A 50 -8.13 -7.60 5.44
CA VAL A 50 -6.71 -7.94 5.64
C VAL A 50 -6.62 -9.21 6.46
N GLN A 51 -5.86 -10.17 5.94
CA GLN A 51 -5.61 -11.48 6.54
C GLN A 51 -4.28 -11.42 7.31
N ASP A 52 -4.35 -11.01 8.58
CA ASP A 52 -3.21 -10.69 9.44
C ASP A 52 -2.74 -11.93 10.21
N LYS A 53 -1.55 -12.44 9.88
CA LYS A 53 -1.00 -13.66 10.48
C LYS A 53 0.24 -13.33 11.32
N LEU A 54 -0.01 -13.08 12.61
CA LEU A 54 1.00 -12.71 13.60
C LEU A 54 1.90 -13.88 14.01
N GLY A 55 1.46 -15.12 13.84
CA GLY A 55 2.18 -16.30 14.32
C GLY A 55 1.85 -17.60 13.57
N GLY A 56 2.23 -18.72 14.18
CA GLY A 56 2.07 -20.05 13.59
C GLY A 56 3.01 -20.32 12.41
N GLN A 57 2.64 -21.27 11.54
CA GLN A 57 3.44 -21.63 10.38
C GLN A 57 3.31 -20.57 9.27
N ASN A 58 4.42 -20.07 8.75
CA ASN A 58 4.46 -19.04 7.69
C ASN A 58 3.73 -17.73 8.10
N PRO A 59 4.16 -17.04 9.18
CA PRO A 59 3.58 -15.76 9.57
C PRO A 59 3.89 -14.68 8.54
N THR A 60 2.97 -13.73 8.40
CA THR A 60 3.08 -12.57 7.49
C THR A 60 3.55 -11.31 8.20
N VAL A 61 3.57 -11.34 9.54
CA VAL A 61 4.06 -10.25 10.39
C VAL A 61 5.29 -10.69 11.18
N TRP A 62 6.31 -9.83 11.18
CA TRP A 62 7.56 -10.09 11.87
C TRP A 62 7.99 -8.89 12.70
N GLU A 63 8.44 -9.14 13.91
CA GLU A 63 9.09 -8.10 14.69
C GLU A 63 10.51 -7.84 14.18
N VAL A 64 10.81 -6.56 13.93
CA VAL A 64 12.09 -6.12 13.35
C VAL A 64 12.88 -5.22 14.29
N ALA A 65 12.25 -4.63 15.30
CA ALA A 65 12.92 -3.89 16.36
C ALA A 65 12.09 -3.88 17.65
N ARG A 66 12.78 -3.77 18.78
CA ARG A 66 12.21 -3.50 20.10
C ARG A 66 13.18 -2.67 20.92
N CYS A 67 12.68 -1.95 21.93
CA CYS A 67 13.53 -1.26 22.90
C CYS A 67 13.71 -2.10 24.17
N ASN A 68 14.69 -1.75 25.01
CA ASN A 68 14.95 -2.48 26.26
C ASN A 68 13.74 -2.47 27.22
N PHE A 69 12.86 -1.47 27.11
CA PHE A 69 11.67 -1.34 27.94
C PHE A 69 10.47 -2.17 27.42
N THR A 70 10.50 -2.67 26.17
CA THR A 70 9.34 -3.32 25.54
C THR A 70 8.80 -4.49 26.36
N SER A 71 9.66 -5.36 26.90
CA SER A 71 9.25 -6.53 27.70
C SER A 71 8.59 -6.17 29.04
N ASN A 72 8.83 -4.95 29.55
CA ASN A 72 8.27 -4.44 30.80
C ASN A 72 7.03 -3.56 30.56
N SER A 73 6.70 -3.29 29.30
CA SER A 73 5.59 -2.43 28.93
C SER A 73 4.30 -3.25 28.78
N ALA A 74 3.24 -2.82 29.47
CA ALA A 74 1.91 -3.40 29.33
C ALA A 74 1.32 -3.22 27.91
N THR A 75 1.82 -2.24 27.14
CA THR A 75 1.38 -1.92 25.77
C THR A 75 2.37 -2.39 24.70
N SER A 76 3.42 -3.12 25.10
CA SER A 76 4.56 -3.47 24.25
C SER A 76 5.25 -2.25 23.63
N PHE A 77 5.30 -1.13 24.34
CA PHE A 77 5.89 0.13 23.86
C PHE A 77 7.27 -0.08 23.22
N GLY A 78 7.50 0.53 22.06
CA GLY A 78 8.75 0.46 21.31
C GLY A 78 8.91 -0.78 20.44
N GLN A 79 7.93 -1.69 20.41
CA GLN A 79 7.90 -2.80 19.47
C GLN A 79 7.55 -2.31 18.06
N VAL A 80 8.37 -2.69 17.08
CA VAL A 80 8.17 -2.41 15.65
C VAL A 80 8.05 -3.72 14.90
N ARG A 81 6.97 -3.86 14.12
CA ARG A 81 6.76 -5.00 13.23
C ARG A 81 6.64 -4.55 11.78
N VAL A 82 7.14 -5.40 10.88
CA VAL A 82 6.90 -5.33 9.44
C VAL A 82 5.84 -6.35 9.07
N LEU A 83 4.99 -6.03 8.10
CA LEU A 83 3.96 -6.94 7.59
C LEU A 83 3.85 -6.89 6.07
N ASP A 84 3.48 -8.04 5.52
CA ASP A 84 3.05 -8.23 4.13
C ASP A 84 1.87 -9.20 4.13
N ASP A 85 0.67 -8.64 4.35
CA ASP A 85 -0.56 -9.40 4.55
C ASP A 85 -1.37 -9.54 3.26
N LEU A 86 -2.15 -10.61 3.17
CA LEU A 86 -3.05 -10.83 2.04
C LEU A 86 -4.27 -9.92 2.19
N VAL A 87 -4.71 -9.31 1.09
CA VAL A 87 -5.94 -8.53 1.05
C VAL A 87 -6.95 -9.23 0.16
N THR A 88 -8.15 -9.45 0.69
CA THR A 88 -9.23 -10.19 0.04
C THR A 88 -10.51 -9.35 -0.04
N ALA A 89 -11.37 -9.68 -1.00
CA ALA A 89 -12.66 -9.01 -1.20
C ALA A 89 -13.71 -9.39 -0.13
N GLY A 90 -13.57 -10.57 0.48
CA GLY A 90 -14.40 -11.04 1.58
C GLY A 90 -13.58 -11.49 2.80
N PRO A 91 -14.23 -11.78 3.94
CA PRO A 91 -13.54 -12.17 5.16
C PRO A 91 -12.89 -13.55 5.05
N ASP A 92 -13.41 -14.44 4.20
CA ASP A 92 -12.78 -15.72 3.90
C ASP A 92 -11.45 -15.50 3.17
N ARG A 93 -10.38 -16.11 3.69
CA ARG A 93 -9.04 -16.09 3.08
C ARG A 93 -9.02 -16.62 1.65
N ASN A 94 -9.96 -17.48 1.26
CA ASN A 94 -10.09 -18.04 -0.08
C ASN A 94 -10.98 -17.21 -1.01
N SER A 95 -11.54 -16.10 -0.54
CA SER A 95 -12.23 -15.15 -1.41
C SER A 95 -11.24 -14.47 -2.37
N GLU A 96 -11.78 -13.69 -3.32
CA GLU A 96 -10.96 -13.03 -4.33
C GLU A 96 -9.81 -12.24 -3.69
N ILE A 97 -8.58 -12.53 -4.13
CA ILE A 97 -7.39 -11.79 -3.72
C ILE A 97 -7.36 -10.49 -4.51
N VAL A 98 -7.39 -9.37 -3.80
CA VAL A 98 -7.40 -8.02 -4.41
C VAL A 98 -6.08 -7.28 -4.24
N GLY A 99 -5.20 -7.75 -3.37
CA GLY A 99 -3.91 -7.10 -3.16
C GLY A 99 -3.12 -7.57 -1.94
N ARG A 100 -2.26 -6.68 -1.48
CA ARG A 100 -1.40 -6.82 -0.29
C ARG A 100 -1.49 -5.58 0.59
N ALA A 101 -1.42 -5.77 1.91
CA ALA A 101 -1.19 -4.68 2.85
C ALA A 101 0.27 -4.79 3.31
N GLN A 102 1.05 -3.73 3.10
CA GLN A 102 2.49 -3.77 3.30
C GLN A 102 2.97 -2.56 4.07
N GLY A 103 3.80 -2.77 5.10
CA GLY A 103 4.40 -1.65 5.81
C GLY A 103 4.81 -1.98 7.23
N LEU A 104 4.70 -0.97 8.10
CA LEU A 104 5.13 -1.04 9.49
C LEU A 104 3.98 -0.73 10.44
N ILE A 105 3.99 -1.43 11.58
CA ILE A 105 3.19 -1.10 12.75
C ILE A 105 4.11 -0.96 13.96
N THR A 106 3.83 0.02 14.81
CA THR A 106 4.64 0.31 16.00
C THR A 106 3.75 0.50 17.22
N SER A 107 4.02 -0.20 18.31
CA SER A 107 3.40 0.08 19.61
C SER A 107 4.02 1.37 20.20
N SER A 108 3.34 2.49 20.04
CA SER A 108 3.89 3.83 20.32
C SER A 108 3.16 4.58 21.44
N ASP A 109 2.27 3.92 22.17
CA ASP A 109 1.49 4.51 23.25
C ASP A 109 1.87 3.85 24.59
N PHE A 110 2.12 4.65 25.62
CA PHE A 110 2.53 4.16 26.94
C PHE A 110 1.37 3.65 27.79
N HIS A 111 0.14 4.05 27.47
CA HIS A 111 -1.03 3.85 28.32
C HIS A 111 -2.10 3.00 27.65
N GLU A 112 -2.26 3.13 26.34
CA GLU A 112 -3.23 2.37 25.57
C GLU A 112 -2.55 1.36 24.65
N SER A 113 -3.17 0.20 24.44
CA SER A 113 -2.76 -0.71 23.37
C SER A 113 -3.13 -0.12 22.00
N ALA A 114 -2.28 0.75 21.47
CA ALA A 114 -2.46 1.43 20.21
C ALA A 114 -1.25 1.27 19.29
N LEU A 115 -1.51 1.05 18.01
CA LEU A 115 -0.48 0.97 16.98
C LEU A 115 -0.38 2.31 16.23
N THR A 116 0.82 2.80 15.97
CA THR A 116 1.06 3.70 14.84
C THR A 116 1.22 2.84 13.59
N MET A 117 0.38 3.08 12.59
CA MET A 117 0.37 2.34 11.33
C MET A 117 0.92 3.21 10.20
N ASN A 118 1.79 2.60 9.39
CA ASN A 118 2.27 3.14 8.12
C ASN A 118 2.18 2.02 7.09
N LEU A 119 1.06 1.96 6.39
CA LEU A 119 0.72 0.86 5.48
C LEU A 119 0.45 1.36 4.07
N ASN A 120 0.79 0.54 3.09
CA ASN A 120 0.35 0.65 1.71
C ASN A 120 -0.59 -0.50 1.38
N PHE A 121 -1.77 -0.18 0.88
CA PHE A 121 -2.62 -1.14 0.19
C PHE A 121 -2.18 -1.19 -1.27
N VAL A 122 -1.57 -2.30 -1.67
CA VAL A 122 -1.06 -2.56 -3.02
C VAL A 122 -2.06 -3.43 -3.76
N PHE A 123 -2.81 -2.82 -4.68
CA PHE A 123 -3.84 -3.53 -5.43
C PHE A 123 -3.22 -4.31 -6.60
N THR A 124 -3.60 -5.58 -6.76
CA THR A 124 -3.01 -6.49 -7.77
C THR A 124 -4.05 -7.09 -8.71
N SER A 125 -5.32 -6.69 -8.59
CA SER A 125 -6.41 -7.15 -9.45
C SER A 125 -7.46 -6.05 -9.63
N GLY A 126 -8.45 -6.32 -10.50
CA GLY A 126 -9.58 -5.43 -10.76
C GLY A 126 -9.18 -4.07 -11.34
N ASN A 127 -10.05 -3.08 -11.15
CA ASN A 127 -9.90 -1.73 -11.70
C ASN A 127 -8.73 -0.94 -11.11
N TYR A 128 -8.18 -1.40 -9.99
CA TYR A 128 -7.12 -0.70 -9.26
C TYR A 128 -5.76 -1.40 -9.40
N ASN A 129 -5.66 -2.44 -10.22
CA ASN A 129 -4.42 -3.21 -10.40
C ASN A 129 -3.20 -2.28 -10.69
N GLY A 130 -2.13 -2.46 -9.92
CA GLY A 130 -0.90 -1.67 -10.01
C GLY A 130 -0.96 -0.31 -9.32
N SER A 131 -2.10 0.05 -8.72
CA SER A 131 -2.26 1.28 -7.93
C SER A 131 -2.04 0.99 -6.44
N THR A 132 -1.75 2.04 -5.67
CA THR A 132 -1.63 1.94 -4.22
C THR A 132 -2.41 3.03 -3.49
N LEU A 133 -2.81 2.74 -2.25
CA LEU A 133 -3.24 3.74 -1.27
C LEU A 133 -2.31 3.69 -0.07
N CYS A 134 -1.89 4.85 0.42
CA CYS A 134 -1.02 5.00 1.59
C CYS A 134 -1.88 5.44 2.78
N MET A 135 -1.81 4.67 3.86
CA MET A 135 -2.50 4.92 5.12
C MET A 135 -1.48 5.22 6.22
N LEU A 136 -1.73 6.29 6.98
CA LEU A 136 -0.92 6.66 8.13
C LEU A 136 -1.82 7.13 9.27
N GLY A 137 -1.64 6.57 10.46
CA GLY A 137 -2.47 6.97 11.61
C GLY A 137 -2.29 6.13 12.86
N ARG A 138 -2.98 6.56 13.92
CA ARG A 138 -3.07 5.85 15.21
C ARG A 138 -4.25 4.89 15.18
N ASN A 139 -4.02 3.64 15.58
CA ASN A 139 -4.99 2.56 15.62
C ASN A 139 -5.16 2.04 17.06
N PRO A 140 -6.09 2.62 17.84
CA PRO A 140 -6.38 2.20 19.21
C PRO A 140 -7.16 0.87 19.23
N LEU A 141 -6.50 -0.25 19.56
CA LEU A 141 -7.07 -1.58 19.40
C LEU A 141 -8.27 -1.85 20.32
N GLY A 142 -8.44 -1.08 21.40
CA GLY A 142 -9.59 -1.16 22.29
C GLY A 142 -10.90 -0.62 21.71
N ASN A 143 -10.83 0.15 20.62
CA ASN A 143 -12.01 0.71 19.95
C ASN A 143 -12.51 -0.23 18.85
N GLN A 144 -13.84 -0.36 18.74
CA GLN A 144 -14.47 -1.18 17.70
C GLN A 144 -14.23 -0.60 16.30
N TYR A 145 -14.49 0.69 16.10
CA TYR A 145 -14.29 1.41 14.84
C TYR A 145 -13.16 2.42 15.01
N ARG A 146 -12.17 2.35 14.12
CA ARG A 146 -10.92 3.09 14.23
C ARG A 146 -10.66 3.83 12.93
N GLU A 147 -10.54 5.14 13.00
CA GLU A 147 -10.30 6.00 11.84
C GLU A 147 -8.81 6.24 11.62
N LEU A 148 -8.34 6.05 10.38
CA LEU A 148 -6.98 6.36 9.95
C LEU A 148 -7.00 7.17 8.65
N ALA A 149 -6.04 8.06 8.48
CA ALA A 149 -5.97 8.90 7.28
C ALA A 149 -5.43 8.13 6.07
N ILE A 150 -6.06 8.32 4.91
CA ILE A 150 -5.42 8.09 3.62
C ILE A 150 -4.66 9.35 3.26
N VAL A 151 -3.34 9.22 3.20
CA VAL A 151 -2.41 10.36 3.03
C VAL A 151 -1.84 10.46 1.62
N GLY A 152 -2.16 9.50 0.74
CA GLY A 152 -1.70 9.50 -0.63
C GLY A 152 -2.07 8.22 -1.38
N GLY A 153 -1.64 8.17 -2.64
CA GLY A 153 -1.81 7.00 -3.49
C GLY A 153 -1.01 7.13 -4.79
N THR A 154 -0.95 6.03 -5.53
CA THR A 154 -0.26 5.93 -6.82
C THR A 154 -1.18 5.33 -7.89
N GLY A 155 -0.77 5.40 -9.15
CA GLY A 155 -1.55 4.87 -10.26
C GLY A 155 -2.87 5.64 -10.44
N VAL A 156 -4.00 4.93 -10.35
CA VAL A 156 -5.34 5.52 -10.39
C VAL A 156 -5.55 6.48 -9.22
N PHE A 157 -4.94 6.22 -8.06
CA PHE A 157 -5.12 7.03 -6.84
C PHE A 157 -4.12 8.18 -6.71
N ARG A 158 -3.64 8.75 -7.82
CA ARG A 158 -2.81 9.96 -7.74
C ARG A 158 -3.60 11.09 -7.09
N MET A 159 -2.89 11.89 -6.27
CA MET A 159 -3.47 12.97 -5.46
C MET A 159 -4.51 12.49 -4.43
N ALA A 160 -4.51 11.19 -4.10
CA ALA A 160 -5.48 10.64 -3.17
C ALA A 160 -5.38 11.24 -1.75
N ARG A 161 -6.53 11.48 -1.16
CA ARG A 161 -6.71 11.84 0.25
C ARG A 161 -8.05 11.30 0.75
N GLY A 162 -8.15 11.07 2.05
CA GLY A 162 -9.39 10.60 2.64
C GLY A 162 -9.15 9.93 3.99
N TYR A 163 -9.99 8.97 4.31
CA TYR A 163 -9.94 8.27 5.58
C TYR A 163 -10.38 6.83 5.41
N THR A 164 -10.07 6.01 6.40
CA THR A 164 -10.44 4.61 6.46
C THR A 164 -11.01 4.32 7.83
N ILE A 165 -12.09 3.55 7.87
CA ILE A 165 -12.60 2.96 9.12
C ILE A 165 -12.21 1.50 9.13
N THR A 166 -11.46 1.08 10.14
CA THR A 166 -11.10 -0.32 10.36
C THR A 166 -11.68 -0.87 11.65
N ASN A 167 -12.02 -2.17 11.62
CA ASN A 167 -12.41 -2.95 12.79
C ASN A 167 -11.74 -4.34 12.73
N THR A 168 -11.77 -5.06 13.84
CA THR A 168 -11.36 -6.47 13.88
C THR A 168 -12.59 -7.33 13.64
N TYR A 169 -12.67 -7.99 12.48
CA TYR A 169 -13.79 -8.84 12.10
C TYR A 169 -13.76 -10.16 12.89
N SER A 170 -12.59 -10.79 12.97
CA SER A 170 -12.36 -11.98 13.79
C SER A 170 -10.90 -12.09 14.24
N TYR A 171 -10.65 -12.84 15.31
CA TYR A 171 -9.31 -13.15 15.77
C TYR A 171 -9.28 -14.55 16.39
N ASP A 172 -8.45 -15.43 15.84
CA ASP A 172 -8.15 -16.74 16.39
C ASP A 172 -6.88 -16.65 17.25
N VAL A 173 -7.05 -16.89 18.54
CA VAL A 173 -5.97 -16.82 19.54
C VAL A 173 -4.98 -17.97 19.37
N GLU A 174 -5.44 -19.17 19.02
CA GLU A 174 -4.58 -20.36 18.94
C GLU A 174 -3.59 -20.24 17.79
N THR A 175 -4.06 -19.75 16.65
CA THR A 175 -3.23 -19.58 15.45
C THR A 175 -2.63 -18.17 15.33
N SER A 176 -3.02 -17.24 16.22
CA SER A 176 -2.66 -15.82 16.16
C SER A 176 -2.97 -15.22 14.78
N TYR A 177 -4.22 -15.43 14.34
CA TYR A 177 -4.71 -15.06 13.02
C TYR A 177 -5.89 -14.10 13.12
N GLY A 178 -5.73 -12.89 12.61
CA GLY A 178 -6.76 -11.85 12.55
C GLY A 178 -7.33 -11.68 11.15
N VAL A 179 -8.62 -11.40 11.08
CA VAL A 179 -9.27 -10.83 9.90
C VAL A 179 -9.68 -9.42 10.24
N LEU A 180 -9.14 -8.44 9.51
CA LEU A 180 -9.40 -7.02 9.76
C LEU A 180 -10.20 -6.45 8.60
N GLU A 181 -11.33 -5.81 8.91
CA GLU A 181 -12.14 -5.13 7.90
C GLU A 181 -11.61 -3.70 7.73
N TYR A 182 -11.56 -3.23 6.47
CA TYR A 182 -11.25 -1.84 6.13
C TYR A 182 -12.29 -1.31 5.16
N ASN A 183 -12.91 -0.19 5.54
CA ASN A 183 -13.79 0.61 4.70
C ASN A 183 -13.06 1.92 4.37
N ILE A 184 -12.50 2.00 3.16
CA ILE A 184 -11.67 3.12 2.70
C ILE A 184 -12.55 4.08 1.89
N TYR A 185 -12.53 5.36 2.27
CA TYR A 185 -13.19 6.45 1.55
C TYR A 185 -12.11 7.37 1.00
N VAL A 186 -12.01 7.46 -0.33
CA VAL A 186 -10.93 8.18 -0.99
C VAL A 186 -11.44 9.11 -2.07
N ALA A 187 -10.91 10.33 -2.06
CA ALA A 187 -11.03 11.29 -3.13
C ALA A 187 -9.67 11.38 -3.86
N TYR A 188 -9.68 11.33 -5.19
CA TYR A 188 -8.48 11.28 -6.04
C TYR A 188 -8.76 11.94 -7.40
N VAL A 189 -7.73 12.16 -8.21
CA VAL A 189 -7.89 12.70 -9.57
C VAL A 189 -7.80 11.57 -10.59
N ASP A 190 -8.83 11.43 -11.43
CA ASP A 190 -8.84 10.44 -12.50
C ASP A 190 -7.87 10.88 -13.62
N ALA A 191 -6.75 10.16 -13.72
CA ALA A 191 -5.68 10.43 -14.67
C ALA A 191 -6.00 9.98 -16.11
N SER A 192 -7.13 9.31 -16.36
CA SER A 192 -7.52 8.93 -17.73
C SER A 192 -7.67 10.12 -18.67
N GLN A 193 -7.82 11.34 -18.14
CA GLN A 193 -7.86 12.59 -18.93
C GLN A 193 -6.54 13.35 -18.99
N ALA A 194 -5.49 12.91 -18.29
CA ALA A 194 -4.19 13.58 -18.23
C ALA A 194 -3.09 12.88 -19.03
N ASP A 195 -3.36 11.67 -19.53
CA ASP A 195 -2.46 10.86 -20.34
C ASP A 195 -2.76 10.96 -21.86
N GLU A 196 -3.72 11.80 -22.28
CA GLU A 196 -3.92 12.29 -23.66
C GLU A 196 -3.14 13.57 -23.94
#